data_AF-A0A2M7YH53-F1
#
_entry.id   AF-A0A2M7YH53-F1
#
_cell.length_a   1.000
_cell.length_b   1.000
_cell.length_c   1.000
_cell.angle_alpha   90.00
_cell.angle_beta   90.00
_cell.angle_gamma   90.00
#
_symmetry.space_group_name_H-M   'P 1'
#
loop_
_entity.id
_entity.type
_entity.pdbx_description
1 polymer ?
#
loop_
_entity_poly.entity_id
_entity_poly.type
_entity_poly.pdbx_seq_one_letter_code
_entity_poly.pdbx_strand_id
1 'polypeptide(L)'
;MLHCIQHDNQSNSCNSWDEAVPFVIKLGFSALHGIEKACNNLGKIKEKFGKEISLLGNMDIVDLTKKSPAQIEKETKDMVNSGMTNGGYVAGCNILVAKYIPAENYLECIGISFFGEPERFALRRT
;
A
#
# COMPACT_ATOMS: atom_id res chain seq x y z
N MET A 1 -0.68 -6.18 13.98
CA MET A 1 -0.94 -5.88 12.56
C MET A 1 -1.97 -6.87 12.05
N LEU A 2 -3.03 -6.40 11.40
CA LEU A 2 -3.96 -7.29 10.71
C LEU A 2 -3.54 -7.39 9.24
N HIS A 3 -3.38 -8.62 8.74
CA HIS A 3 -3.19 -8.91 7.33
C HIS A 3 -4.47 -9.53 6.80
N CYS A 4 -5.06 -8.95 5.76
CA CYS A 4 -6.22 -9.50 5.09
C CYS A 4 -5.84 -9.84 3.65
N ILE A 5 -6.04 -11.10 3.27
CA ILE A 5 -5.95 -11.54 1.89
C ILE A 5 -7.34 -11.32 1.30
N GLN A 6 -7.51 -10.31 0.44
CA GLN A 6 -8.78 -10.13 -0.25
C GLN A 6 -8.73 -11.10 -1.45
N HIS A 7 -9.41 -12.23 -1.33
CA HIS A 7 -9.51 -13.15 -2.45
C HIS A 7 -10.40 -12.53 -3.52
N ASP A 8 -9.93 -12.57 -4.77
CA ASP A 8 -10.58 -12.09 -5.98
C ASP A 8 -11.77 -13.00 -6.34
N ASN A 9 -12.77 -13.04 -5.46
CA ASN A 9 -14.06 -13.63 -5.78
C ASN A 9 -14.86 -12.54 -6.49
N GLN A 10 -15.17 -12.77 -7.76
CA GLN A 10 -16.07 -11.95 -8.60
C GLN A 10 -17.50 -11.78 -8.02
N SER A 11 -17.75 -12.21 -6.78
CA SER A 11 -18.97 -12.02 -6.03
C SER A 11 -18.84 -10.86 -5.04
N ASN A 12 -18.94 -9.61 -5.49
CA ASN A 12 -19.29 -8.42 -4.67
C ASN A 12 -18.60 -8.24 -3.28
N SER A 13 -17.46 -8.86 -3.00
CA SER A 13 -16.80 -8.85 -1.68
C SER A 13 -15.57 -7.96 -1.64
N CYS A 14 -15.52 -6.94 -2.52
CA CYS A 14 -14.66 -5.79 -2.31
C CYS A 14 -15.16 -5.04 -1.06
N ASN A 15 -14.91 -5.62 0.12
CA ASN A 15 -15.28 -5.02 1.39
C ASN A 15 -14.49 -3.71 1.46
N SER A 16 -15.18 -2.58 1.25
CA SER A 16 -14.56 -1.27 1.37
C SER A 16 -13.93 -1.19 2.76
N TRP A 17 -12.64 -0.87 2.81
CA TRP A 17 -11.94 -0.74 4.10
C TRP A 17 -12.63 0.30 5.00
N ASP A 18 -13.45 1.18 4.43
CA ASP A 18 -14.33 2.12 5.12
C ASP A 18 -15.20 1.52 6.24
N GLU A 19 -15.68 0.29 6.10
CA GLU A 19 -16.53 -0.36 7.10
C GLU A 19 -15.72 -1.18 8.12
N ALA A 20 -14.64 -1.83 7.67
CA ALA A 20 -13.85 -2.73 8.50
C ALA A 20 -12.84 -1.99 9.39
N VAL A 21 -12.25 -0.90 8.91
CA VAL A 21 -11.19 -0.16 9.64
C VAL A 21 -11.63 0.30 11.04
N PRO A 22 -12.85 0.84 11.25
CA PRO A 22 -13.31 1.19 12.60
C PRO A 22 -13.28 0.01 13.58
N PHE A 23 -13.64 -1.20 13.14
CA PHE A 23 -13.56 -2.39 13.98
C PHE A 23 -12.12 -2.80 14.26
N VAL A 24 -11.24 -2.72 13.26
CA VAL A 24 -9.81 -3.00 13.41
C VAL A 24 -9.17 -2.05 14.43
N ILE A 25 -9.51 -0.77 14.37
CA ILE A 25 -9.08 0.24 15.36
C ILE A 25 -9.64 -0.11 16.74
N LYS A 26 -10.93 -0.40 16.86
CA LYS A 26 -11.60 -0.76 18.13
C LYS A 26 -11.00 -2.00 18.79
N LEU A 27 -10.53 -2.96 18.00
CA LEU A 27 -9.85 -4.16 18.48
C LEU A 27 -8.41 -3.91 18.93
N GLY A 28 -7.89 -2.68 18.77
CA GLY A 28 -6.57 -2.27 19.26
C GLY A 28 -5.41 -2.58 18.30
N PHE A 29 -5.68 -2.84 17.02
CA PHE A 29 -4.62 -3.04 16.04
C PHE A 29 -3.92 -1.72 15.69
N SER A 30 -2.59 -1.71 15.75
CA SER A 30 -1.78 -0.52 15.43
C SER A 30 -1.61 -0.28 13.93
N ALA A 31 -1.82 -1.32 13.11
CA ALA A 31 -1.58 -1.22 11.68
C ALA A 31 -2.40 -2.23 10.85
N LEU A 32 -2.73 -1.82 9.63
CA LEU A 32 -3.48 -2.57 8.64
C LEU A 32 -2.66 -2.76 7.36
N HIS A 33 -2.56 -4.00 6.90
CA HIS A 33 -1.91 -4.36 5.64
C HIS A 33 -2.94 -4.90 4.64
N GLY A 34 -2.73 -4.61 3.35
CA GLY A 34 -3.54 -5.19 2.26
C GLY A 34 -4.63 -4.26 1.76
N ILE A 35 -4.30 -2.99 1.53
CA ILE A 35 -5.22 -2.03 0.89
C ILE A 35 -5.21 -2.25 -0.63
N GLU A 36 -5.95 -3.23 -1.17
CA GLU A 36 -5.84 -3.54 -2.59
C GLU A 36 -6.28 -2.40 -3.50
N LYS A 37 -5.43 -2.03 -4.46
CA LYS A 37 -5.63 -0.91 -5.37
C LYS A 37 -6.83 -1.09 -6.30
N ALA A 38 -7.14 -2.34 -6.68
CA ALA A 38 -8.29 -2.66 -7.51
C ALA A 38 -9.63 -2.32 -6.84
N CYS A 39 -9.68 -2.40 -5.50
CA CYS A 39 -10.90 -2.23 -4.71
C CYS A 39 -10.91 -0.94 -3.88
N ASN A 40 -9.74 -0.37 -3.58
CA ASN A 40 -9.60 0.70 -2.60
C ASN A 40 -8.69 1.83 -3.10
N ASN A 41 -9.01 3.04 -2.68
CA ASN A 41 -8.14 4.20 -2.88
C ASN A 41 -7.32 4.45 -1.61
N LEU A 42 -6.01 4.23 -1.68
CA LEU A 42 -5.09 4.40 -0.55
C LEU A 42 -5.17 5.81 0.07
N GLY A 43 -5.21 6.85 -0.76
CA GLY A 43 -5.28 8.24 -0.30
C GLY A 43 -6.55 8.52 0.51
N LYS A 44 -7.70 8.03 0.06
CA LYS A 44 -8.98 8.19 0.79
C LYS A 44 -8.98 7.45 2.14
N ILE A 45 -8.46 6.22 2.18
CA ILE A 45 -8.33 5.47 3.43
C ILE A 45 -7.35 6.19 4.38
N LYS A 46 -6.26 6.74 3.85
CA LYS A 46 -5.28 7.51 4.64
C LYS A 46 -5.86 8.81 5.19
N GLU A 47 -6.65 9.52 4.40
CA GLU A 47 -7.36 10.74 4.83
C GLU A 47 -8.33 10.43 5.98
N LYS A 48 -9.11 9.36 5.85
CA LYS A 48 -10.16 9.02 6.80
C LYS A 48 -9.64 8.41 8.10
N PHE A 49 -8.63 7.54 8.03
CA PHE A 49 -8.21 6.71 9.18
C PHE A 49 -6.71 6.81 9.51
N GLY A 50 -5.92 7.48 8.66
CA GLY A 50 -4.45 7.45 8.75
C GLY A 50 -3.84 8.11 9.98
N LYS A 51 -4.64 8.78 10.81
CA LYS A 51 -4.25 9.32 12.13
C LYS A 51 -4.39 8.31 13.26
N GLU A 52 -5.25 7.30 13.10
CA GLU A 52 -5.59 6.31 14.14
C GLU A 52 -4.89 4.97 13.91
N ILE A 53 -4.64 4.61 12.65
CA ILE A 53 -4.01 3.35 12.27
C ILE A 53 -2.94 3.57 11.19
N SER A 54 -1.83 2.85 11.32
CA SER A 54 -0.81 2.82 10.27
C SER A 54 -1.24 1.93 9.10
N LEU A 55 -0.90 2.32 7.88
CA LEU A 55 -1.23 1.53 6.67
C LEU A 55 0.03 0.92 6.07
N LEU A 56 -0.05 -0.31 5.58
CA LEU A 56 1.02 -1.01 4.90
C LEU A 56 0.57 -1.51 3.52
N GLY A 57 1.41 -1.34 2.52
CA GLY A 57 1.11 -1.69 1.13
C GLY A 57 1.46 -0.56 0.17
N ASN A 58 0.79 -0.38 -0.97
CA ASN A 58 -0.18 -1.29 -1.59
C ASN A 58 0.15 -1.67 -3.04
N MET A 59 1.44 -1.77 -3.37
CA MET A 59 1.89 -2.17 -4.70
C MET A 59 1.21 -3.48 -5.09
N ASP A 60 0.53 -3.46 -6.24
CA ASP A 60 -0.23 -4.59 -6.71
C ASP A 60 0.71 -5.63 -7.35
N ILE A 61 0.67 -6.87 -6.88
CA ILE A 61 1.47 -7.95 -7.45
C ILE A 61 1.13 -8.22 -8.93
N VAL A 62 -0.10 -7.90 -9.37
CA VAL A 62 -0.49 -7.99 -10.79
C VAL A 62 0.26 -6.96 -11.61
N ASP A 63 0.40 -5.74 -11.08
CA ASP A 63 1.20 -4.67 -11.70
C ASP A 63 2.67 -5.09 -11.77
N LEU A 64 3.24 -5.56 -10.66
CA LEU A 64 4.62 -6.08 -10.60
C LEU A 64 4.88 -7.22 -11.59
N THR A 65 3.87 -8.02 -11.91
CA THR A 65 4.00 -9.15 -12.85
C THR A 65 3.94 -8.70 -14.31
N LYS A 66 3.13 -7.68 -14.63
CA LYS A 66 2.74 -7.38 -16.02
C LYS A 66 3.32 -6.10 -16.59
N LYS A 67 3.73 -5.14 -15.75
CA LYS A 67 4.19 -3.81 -16.18
C LYS A 67 5.69 -3.78 -16.44
N SER A 68 6.14 -2.81 -17.22
CA SER A 68 7.57 -2.54 -17.43
C SER A 68 8.20 -1.83 -16.21
N PRO A 69 9.53 -1.87 -16.02
CA PRO A 69 10.21 -1.17 -14.93
C PRO A 69 9.87 0.32 -14.84
N ALA A 70 9.80 1.03 -15.97
CA ALA A 70 9.42 2.45 -15.99
C ALA A 70 7.97 2.69 -15.52
N GLN A 71 7.06 1.76 -15.81
CA GLN A 71 5.70 1.81 -15.29
C GLN A 71 5.69 1.50 -13.78
N ILE A 72 6.48 0.52 -13.32
CA ILE A 72 6.65 0.25 -11.88
C ILE A 72 7.19 1.46 -11.15
N GLU A 73 8.13 2.19 -11.75
CA GLU A 73 8.68 3.40 -11.15
C GLU A 73 7.57 4.43 -10.88
N LYS A 74 6.77 4.71 -11.90
CA LYS A 74 5.63 5.63 -11.79
C LYS A 74 4.65 5.15 -10.72
N GLU A 75 4.28 3.87 -10.74
CA GLU A 75 3.31 3.32 -9.78
C GLU A 75 3.82 3.36 -8.34
N THR A 76 5.12 3.10 -8.14
CA THR A 76 5.74 3.16 -6.82
C THR A 76 5.74 4.60 -6.31
N LYS A 77 6.06 5.58 -7.16
CA LYS A 77 5.99 7.01 -6.82
C LYS A 77 4.56 7.41 -6.44
N ASP A 78 3.56 7.01 -7.23
CA ASP A 78 2.15 7.33 -6.98
C ASP A 78 1.64 6.73 -5.66
N MET A 79 2.01 5.48 -5.38
CA MET A 79 1.73 4.78 -4.12
C MET A 79 2.36 5.51 -2.92
N VAL A 80 3.67 5.78 -2.98
CA VAL A 80 4.42 6.45 -1.91
C VAL A 80 3.86 7.84 -1.64
N ASN A 81 3.57 8.63 -2.69
CA ASN A 81 2.96 9.96 -2.58
C ASN A 81 1.62 9.90 -1.83
N SER A 82 0.77 8.93 -2.18
CA SER A 82 -0.56 8.78 -1.58
C SER A 82 -0.48 8.33 -0.13
N GLY A 83 0.38 7.35 0.18
CA GLY A 83 0.45 6.74 1.50
C GLY A 83 1.21 7.56 2.55
N MET A 84 2.29 8.26 2.18
CA MET A 84 3.16 8.96 3.14
C MET A 84 2.56 10.23 3.75
N THR A 85 1.42 10.71 3.23
CA THR A 85 0.72 11.89 3.77
C THR A 85 0.47 11.75 5.26
N ASN A 86 1.03 12.67 6.05
CA ASN A 86 0.96 12.72 7.52
C ASN A 86 1.57 11.52 8.27
N GLY A 87 2.58 10.85 7.71
CA GLY A 87 3.29 9.73 8.38
C GLY A 87 2.43 8.46 8.50
N GLY A 88 2.81 7.49 9.35
CA GLY A 88 1.99 6.29 9.62
C GLY A 88 1.71 5.41 8.39
N TYR A 89 2.69 5.26 7.51
CA TYR A 89 2.60 4.44 6.31
C TYR A 89 3.92 3.71 6.05
N VAL A 90 3.82 2.43 5.66
CA VAL A 90 4.95 1.62 5.21
C VAL A 90 4.70 1.16 3.78
N ALA A 91 5.53 1.62 2.86
CA ALA A 91 5.48 1.21 1.47
C ALA A 91 5.81 -0.30 1.34
N GLY A 92 5.03 -1.01 0.53
CA GLY A 92 5.19 -2.44 0.30
C GLY A 92 4.17 -2.98 -0.69
N CYS A 93 4.16 -4.31 -0.86
CA CYS A 93 3.15 -4.97 -1.68
C CYS A 93 1.83 -5.13 -0.93
N ASN A 94 0.72 -5.21 -1.65
CA ASN A 94 -0.59 -5.50 -1.05
C ASN A 94 -0.67 -6.93 -0.48
N ILE A 95 0.13 -7.86 -1.01
CA ILE A 95 0.19 -9.26 -0.60
C ILE A 95 1.62 -9.82 -0.76
N LEU A 96 1.80 -11.10 -0.41
CA LEU A 96 3.02 -11.87 -0.62
C LEU A 96 3.55 -11.76 -2.07
N VAL A 97 4.85 -11.53 -2.20
CA VAL A 97 5.58 -11.53 -3.46
C VAL A 97 5.92 -12.98 -3.84
N ALA A 98 5.35 -13.46 -4.94
CA ALA A 98 5.53 -14.82 -5.43
C ALA A 98 6.73 -14.97 -6.39
N LYS A 99 7.22 -16.21 -6.55
CA LYS A 99 8.40 -16.53 -7.37
C LYS A 99 8.29 -16.17 -8.86
N TYR A 100 7.07 -16.06 -9.39
CA TYR A 100 6.84 -15.72 -10.80
C TYR A 100 6.97 -14.22 -11.09
N ILE A 101 7.08 -13.38 -10.06
CA ILE A 101 7.22 -11.93 -10.23
C ILE A 101 8.63 -11.63 -10.75
N PRO A 102 8.78 -10.87 -11.84
CA PRO A 102 10.08 -10.46 -12.35
C PRO A 102 10.90 -9.74 -11.26
N ALA A 103 12.11 -10.24 -11.00
CA ALA A 103 12.96 -9.71 -9.93
C ALA A 103 13.31 -8.22 -10.17
N GLU A 104 13.52 -7.82 -11.43
CA GLU A 104 13.77 -6.43 -11.83
C GLU A 104 12.64 -5.49 -11.40
N ASN A 105 11.39 -5.89 -11.60
CA ASN A 105 10.23 -5.09 -11.21
C ASN A 105 10.13 -4.98 -9.68
N TYR A 106 10.39 -6.06 -8.96
CA TYR A 106 10.37 -6.02 -7.50
C TYR A 106 11.51 -5.16 -6.90
N LEU A 107 12.71 -5.27 -7.47
CA LEU A 107 13.86 -4.46 -7.07
C LEU A 107 13.64 -2.97 -7.37
N GLU A 108 13.04 -2.63 -8.50
CA GLU A 108 12.67 -1.25 -8.83
C GLU A 108 11.70 -0.66 -7.79
N CYS A 109 10.65 -1.42 -7.44
CA CYS A 109 9.70 -1.04 -6.40
C CYS A 109 10.38 -0.80 -5.03
N ILE A 110 11.29 -1.69 -4.61
CA ILE A 110 12.03 -1.52 -3.35
C ILE A 110 12.95 -0.29 -3.44
N GLY A 111 13.70 -0.17 -4.54
CA GLY A 111 14.68 0.89 -4.74
C GLY A 111 14.04 2.27 -4.57
N ILE A 112 12.89 2.51 -5.22
CA ILE A 112 12.18 3.78 -5.12
C ILE A 112 11.55 3.97 -3.74
N SER A 113 10.99 2.92 -3.15
CA SER A 113 10.36 2.99 -1.82
C SER A 113 11.35 3.36 -0.71
N PHE A 114 12.63 3.00 -0.86
CA PHE A 114 13.69 3.29 0.11
C PHE A 114 14.54 4.52 -0.25
N PHE A 115 14.88 4.70 -1.51
CA PHE A 115 15.86 5.68 -1.98
C PHE A 115 15.28 6.84 -2.80
N GLY A 116 13.94 6.91 -2.94
CA GLY A 116 13.30 8.04 -3.61
C GLY A 116 13.66 9.38 -2.95
N GLU A 117 14.02 10.37 -3.79
CA GLU A 117 14.36 11.78 -3.49
C GLU A 117 14.56 12.13 -1.99
N PRO A 118 15.81 12.34 -1.52
CA PRO A 118 16.17 12.61 -0.11
C PRO A 118 15.36 13.75 0.54
N GLU A 119 14.95 14.74 -0.24
CA GLU A 119 14.12 15.89 0.13
C GLU A 119 12.82 15.46 0.84
N ARG A 120 12.29 14.26 0.55
CA ARG A 120 10.99 13.75 1.01
C ARG A 120 10.96 13.33 2.48
N PHE A 121 12.10 12.90 3.04
CA PHE A 121 12.19 12.52 4.46
C PHE A 121 12.46 13.74 5.38
N ALA A 122 12.95 14.84 4.82
CA ALA A 122 13.32 16.04 5.58
C ALA A 122 12.11 16.91 5.98
N LEU A 123 11.00 16.89 5.23
CA LEU A 123 9.88 17.81 5.40
C LEU A 123 8.79 17.39 6.41
N ARG A 124 8.94 16.27 7.13
CA ARG A 124 7.84 15.68 7.93
C ARG A 124 8.21 15.22 9.34
N ARG A 125 9.24 15.83 9.95
CA ARG A 125 9.43 15.81 11.40
C ARG A 125 8.89 17.11 12.02
N THR A 126 7.58 17.31 11.96
CA THR A 126 6.88 18.33 12.76
C THR A 126 5.55 17.76 13.20
#